data_AF-A0A2V7JM54-F1
#
_entry.id   AF-A0A2V7JM54-F1
#
_cell.length_a   1.000
_cell.length_b   1.000
_cell.length_c   1.000
_cell.angle_alpha   90.00
_cell.angle_beta   90.00
_cell.angle_gamma   90.00
#
_symmetry.space_group_name_H-M   'P 1'
#
loop_
_entity.id
_entity.type
_entity.pdbx_description
1 polymer ?
#
loop_
_entity_poly.entity_id
_entity_poly.type
_entity_poly.pdbx_seq_one_letter_code
_entity_poly.pdbx_strand_id
1 'polypeptide(L)'
;MPSGSNPAIRARRSSPTDTMKPGAKYFEWEGLGVPVRLEIGPRDLASGQVVLARRTGGKAPVSLQDATAAVTRALDEIQASLFAAALERREKNSIRGATKAQFLEFIQGGGGFAYGGFCGQGSCEAEIKAETNATIRVLPDPEFRSKEVPKTCMWCGAPSIAEAVWAQAY
;
A
#
# COMPACT_ATOMS: atom_id res chain seq x y z
N MET A 1 1.94 31.11 24.65
CA MET A 1 2.76 31.00 23.44
C MET A 1 1.92 30.30 22.38
N PRO A 2 1.81 30.85 21.17
CA PRO A 2 0.91 30.32 20.15
C PRO A 2 1.39 28.91 19.77
N SER A 3 0.46 27.96 19.75
CA SER A 3 0.71 26.58 19.34
C SER A 3 1.26 26.58 17.91
N GLY A 4 2.57 26.32 17.78
CA GLY A 4 3.26 26.18 16.49
C GLY A 4 2.87 24.90 15.74
N SER A 5 1.60 24.53 15.74
CA SER A 5 1.10 23.44 14.92
C SER A 5 1.06 23.91 13.48
N ASN A 6 1.97 23.38 12.66
CA ASN A 6 1.75 23.36 11.22
C ASN A 6 0.38 22.69 10.97
N PRO A 7 -0.61 23.37 10.37
CA PRO A 7 -1.96 22.82 10.20
C PRO A 7 -1.99 21.53 9.36
N ALA A 8 -0.91 21.21 8.65
CA ALA A 8 -0.76 19.97 7.90
C ALA A 8 -0.45 18.73 8.76
N ILE A 9 0.04 18.89 10.00
CA ILE A 9 0.45 17.76 10.85
C ILE A 9 -0.59 17.53 11.95
N ARG A 10 -1.30 16.41 11.87
CA ARG A 10 -2.18 15.94 12.95
C ARG A 10 -1.33 15.31 14.05
N ALA A 11 -1.24 15.98 15.20
CA ALA A 11 -0.46 15.52 16.35
C ALA A 11 -1.36 15.24 17.56
N ARG A 12 -1.06 14.17 18.30
CA ARG A 12 -1.67 13.87 19.61
C ARG A 12 -0.56 13.66 20.64
N ARG A 13 -0.67 14.34 21.78
CA ARG A 13 0.19 14.14 22.94
C ARG A 13 -0.42 13.05 23.82
N SER A 14 0.38 12.07 24.26
CA SER A 14 -0.05 11.13 25.31
C SER A 14 -0.33 11.88 26.61
N SER A 15 -1.36 11.49 27.36
CA SER A 15 -1.72 12.21 28.58
C SER A 15 -0.56 12.17 29.61
N PRO A 16 -0.22 13.30 30.24
CA PRO A 16 0.78 13.33 31.30
C PRO A 16 0.31 12.67 32.60
N THR A 17 -1.00 12.46 32.77
CA THR A 17 -1.59 11.76 33.94
C THR A 17 -1.77 10.26 33.72
N ASP A 18 -1.33 9.75 32.57
CA ASP A 18 -1.46 8.34 32.21
C ASP A 18 -0.41 7.49 32.92
N THR A 19 -0.88 6.52 33.72
CA THR A 19 -0.10 5.58 34.53
C THR A 19 0.60 4.50 33.70
N MET A 20 0.33 4.42 32.39
CA MET A 20 1.01 3.48 31.50
C MET A 20 2.51 3.75 31.45
N LYS A 21 3.31 2.68 31.51
CA LYS A 21 4.76 2.74 31.31
C LYS A 21 5.06 3.20 29.87
N PRO A 22 6.15 3.96 29.61
CA PRO A 22 6.49 4.43 28.27
C PRO A 22 6.52 3.33 27.19
N GLY A 23 7.06 2.15 27.51
CA GLY A 23 7.05 1.01 26.58
C GLY A 23 5.66 0.53 26.18
N ALA A 24 4.69 0.56 27.10
CA ALA A 24 3.30 0.19 26.79
C ALA A 24 2.65 1.21 25.85
N LYS A 25 2.95 2.50 26.04
CA LYS A 25 2.51 3.58 25.12
C LYS A 25 3.09 3.37 23.73
N TYR A 26 4.37 2.98 23.62
CA TYR A 26 4.99 2.73 22.31
C TYR A 26 4.25 1.64 21.53
N PHE A 27 3.95 0.53 22.19
CA PHE A 27 3.23 -0.59 21.59
C PHE A 27 1.80 -0.21 21.17
N GLU A 28 1.07 0.52 22.02
CA GLU A 28 -0.27 1.03 21.68
C GLU A 28 -0.24 1.87 20.40
N TRP A 29 0.66 2.86 20.32
CA TRP A 29 0.76 3.74 19.16
C TRP A 29 1.25 3.02 17.90
N GLU A 30 2.09 2.01 18.04
CA GLU A 30 2.52 1.15 16.93
C GLU A 30 1.40 0.24 16.43
N GLY A 31 0.55 -0.25 17.34
CA GLY A 31 -0.65 -1.04 17.02
C GLY A 31 -1.72 -0.22 16.32
N LEU A 32 -1.86 1.07 16.69
CA LEU A 32 -2.73 2.03 15.98
C LEU A 32 -2.16 2.49 14.62
N GLY A 33 -0.92 2.11 14.28
CA GLY A 33 -0.31 2.46 13.00
C GLY A 33 0.14 3.93 12.89
N VAL A 34 0.42 4.61 14.01
CA VAL A 34 0.90 5.99 13.97
C VAL A 34 2.28 6.04 13.28
N PRO A 35 2.46 6.84 12.20
CA PRO A 35 3.65 6.77 11.36
C PRO A 35 4.93 7.28 12.05
N VAL A 36 4.80 8.31 12.89
CA VAL A 36 5.92 8.96 13.58
C VAL A 36 5.56 9.19 15.05
N ARG A 37 6.51 8.88 15.94
CA ARG A 37 6.43 9.15 17.37
C ARG A 37 7.62 10.02 17.80
N LEU A 38 7.36 11.06 18.58
CA LEU A 38 8.41 11.85 19.24
C LEU A 38 8.51 11.41 20.70
N GLU A 39 9.68 10.92 21.09
CA GLU A 39 10.01 10.57 22.47
C GLU A 39 10.71 11.78 23.10
N ILE A 40 10.12 12.29 24.18
CA ILE A 40 10.57 13.53 24.84
C ILE A 40 11.04 13.16 26.24
N GLY A 41 12.35 13.01 26.41
CA GLY A 41 13.00 12.72 27.69
C GLY A 41 13.59 13.98 28.35
N PRO A 42 13.71 14.03 29.69
CA PRO A 42 14.35 15.16 30.39
C PRO A 42 15.79 15.43 29.94
N ARG A 43 16.55 14.36 29.63
CA ARG A 43 17.95 14.46 29.16
C ARG A 43 18.04 15.02 27.74
N ASP A 44 17.15 14.59 26.85
CA ASP A 44 17.10 15.07 25.47
C ASP A 44 16.67 16.54 25.43
N LEU A 45 15.67 16.92 26.23
CA LEU A 45 15.24 18.30 26.39
C LEU A 45 16.37 19.20 26.92
N ALA A 46 17.15 18.75 27.91
CA ALA A 46 18.31 19.49 28.40
C ALA A 46 19.39 19.70 27.31
N SER A 47 19.42 18.81 26.31
CA SER A 47 20.31 18.90 25.15
C SER A 47 19.68 19.61 23.95
N GLY A 48 18.43 20.08 24.08
CA GLY A 48 17.68 20.75 23.00
C GLY A 48 17.18 19.81 21.90
N GLN A 49 16.93 18.54 22.19
CA GLN A 49 16.61 17.49 21.22
C GLN A 49 15.39 16.64 21.64
N VAL A 50 14.86 15.90 20.68
CA VAL A 50 13.85 14.85 20.85
C VAL A 50 14.24 13.64 20.01
N VAL A 51 13.74 12.45 20.35
CA VAL A 51 13.97 11.25 19.53
C VAL A 51 12.77 11.02 18.61
N LEU A 52 13.00 11.02 17.31
CA LEU A 52 12.01 10.68 16.30
C LEU A 52 12.09 9.18 16.00
N ALA A 53 11.01 8.46 16.26
CA ALA A 53 10.84 7.05 15.93
C ALA A 53 9.84 6.87 14.79
N ARG A 54 10.18 6.04 13.79
CA ARG A 54 9.32 5.73 12.65
C ARG A 54 8.67 4.36 12.82
N ARG A 55 7.40 4.21 12.43
CA ARG A 55 6.71 2.92 12.45
C ARG A 55 7.29 1.91 11.46
N THR A 56 7.87 2.40 10.37
CA THR A 56 8.60 1.61 9.37
C THR A 56 9.98 1.14 9.86
N GLY A 57 10.37 1.49 11.10
CA GLY A 57 11.65 1.15 11.71
C GLY A 57 12.61 2.33 11.77
N GLY A 58 13.51 2.29 12.77
CA GLY A 58 14.54 3.31 12.99
C GLY A 58 14.16 4.38 14.01
N LYS A 59 15.20 4.93 14.65
CA LYS A 59 15.12 6.07 15.57
C LYS A 59 16.29 7.01 15.32
N ALA A 60 16.06 8.30 15.39
CA ALA A 60 17.11 9.31 15.28
C ALA A 60 16.86 10.47 16.24
N PRO A 61 17.92 11.02 16.89
CA PRO A 61 17.80 12.29 17.60
C PRO A 61 17.60 13.43 16.60
N VAL A 62 16.75 14.38 16.96
CA VAL A 62 16.43 15.56 16.15
C VAL A 62 16.43 16.79 17.06
N SER A 63 17.01 17.89 16.59
CA SER A 63 16.94 19.16 17.32
C SER A 63 15.48 19.61 17.49
N LEU A 64 15.15 20.27 18.60
CA LEU A 64 13.82 20.84 18.81
C LEU A 64 13.45 21.88 17.75
N GLN A 65 14.45 22.61 17.24
CA GLN A 65 14.28 23.63 16.20
C GLN A 65 13.88 23.00 14.85
N ASP A 66 14.43 21.83 14.53
CA ASP A 66 14.18 21.13 13.27
C ASP A 66 13.07 20.09 13.35
N ALA A 67 12.47 19.88 14.53
CA ALA A 67 11.51 18.80 14.78
C ALA A 67 10.36 18.79 13.77
N THR A 68 9.75 19.94 13.49
CA THR A 68 8.65 20.06 12.51
C THR A 68 9.09 19.67 11.10
N ALA A 69 10.27 20.12 10.67
CA ALA A 69 10.80 19.80 9.35
C ALA A 69 11.19 18.32 9.24
N ALA A 70 11.79 17.76 10.29
CA ALA A 70 12.14 16.34 10.35
C ALA A 70 10.90 15.44 10.34
N VAL A 71 9.84 15.79 11.08
CA VAL A 71 8.57 15.05 11.05
C VAL A 71 7.95 15.12 9.66
N THR A 72 7.94 16.29 9.02
CA THR A 72 7.40 16.44 7.65
C THR A 72 8.13 15.53 6.66
N ARG A 73 9.48 15.60 6.64
CA ARG A 73 10.30 14.73 5.78
C ARG A 73 10.07 13.24 6.08
N ALA A 74 10.00 12.87 7.36
CA ALA A 74 9.76 11.48 7.73
C ALA A 74 8.40 10.98 7.24
N LEU A 75 7.36 11.80 7.28
CA LEU A 75 6.03 11.46 6.74
C LEU A 75 6.08 11.27 5.22
N ASP A 76 6.75 12.18 4.49
CA ASP A 76 6.90 12.09 3.04
C ASP A 76 7.67 10.83 2.63
N GLU A 77 8.77 10.52 3.32
CA GLU A 77 9.56 9.32 3.09
C GLU A 77 8.78 8.04 3.42
N ILE A 78 8.01 8.03 4.52
CA ILE A 78 7.14 6.89 4.86
C ILE A 78 6.13 6.69 3.73
N GLN A 79 5.45 7.74 3.28
CA GLN A 79 4.47 7.66 2.21
C GLN A 79 5.09 7.11 0.92
N ALA A 80 6.22 7.67 0.48
CA ALA A 80 6.92 7.24 -0.73
C ALA A 80 7.37 5.77 -0.65
N SER A 81 7.94 5.37 0.49
CA SER A 81 8.43 4.00 0.69
C SER A 81 7.30 2.96 0.70
N LEU A 82 6.19 3.26 1.39
CA LEU A 82 5.02 2.38 1.43
C LEU A 82 4.36 2.25 0.06
N PHE A 83 4.23 3.37 -0.67
CA PHE A 83 3.70 3.35 -2.03
C PHE A 83 4.57 2.51 -2.97
N ALA A 84 5.89 2.73 -2.96
CA ALA A 84 6.82 1.99 -3.80
C ALA A 84 6.78 0.48 -3.50
N ALA A 85 6.78 0.09 -2.22
CA ALA A 85 6.69 -1.31 -1.81
C ALA A 85 5.36 -1.96 -2.21
N ALA A 86 4.24 -1.24 -2.08
CA ALA A 86 2.92 -1.72 -2.50
C ALA A 86 2.82 -1.88 -4.02
N LEU A 87 3.37 -0.92 -4.78
CA LEU A 87 3.42 -0.97 -6.23
C LEU A 87 4.26 -2.16 -6.71
N GLU A 88 5.46 -2.33 -6.16
CA GLU A 88 6.34 -3.46 -6.49
C GLU A 88 5.67 -4.79 -6.17
N ARG A 89 5.02 -4.91 -5.00
CA ARG A 89 4.27 -6.10 -4.63
C ARG A 89 3.13 -6.36 -5.62
N ARG A 90 2.39 -5.35 -6.04
CA ARG A 90 1.31 -5.49 -7.02
C ARG A 90 1.85 -6.03 -8.33
N GLU A 91 2.89 -5.43 -8.89
CA GLU A 91 3.46 -5.86 -10.18
C GLU A 91 4.08 -7.26 -10.08
N LYS A 92 4.75 -7.60 -8.98
CA LYS A 92 5.28 -8.97 -8.72
C LYS A 92 4.19 -10.02 -8.62
N ASN A 93 3.00 -9.64 -8.12
CA ASN A 93 1.83 -10.51 -8.03
C ASN A 93 0.83 -10.22 -9.17
N SER A 94 1.34 -9.86 -10.35
CA SER A 94 0.54 -9.69 -11.56
C SER A 94 1.16 -10.42 -12.73
N ILE A 95 0.33 -11.01 -13.58
CA ILE A 95 0.74 -11.51 -14.91
C ILE A 95 0.02 -10.72 -16.00
N ARG A 96 0.70 -10.49 -17.11
CA ARG A 96 0.22 -9.65 -18.22
C ARG A 96 0.17 -10.42 -19.53
N GLY A 97 -0.83 -10.13 -20.36
CA GLY A 97 -1.05 -10.86 -21.62
C GLY A 97 -1.29 -12.35 -21.44
N ALA A 98 -1.95 -12.75 -20.34
CA ALA A 98 -2.09 -14.14 -19.95
C ALA A 98 -2.86 -14.97 -21.00
N THR A 99 -2.35 -16.17 -21.26
CA THR A 99 -3.11 -17.24 -21.95
C THR A 99 -3.99 -18.01 -20.96
N LYS A 100 -4.97 -18.79 -21.43
CA LYS A 100 -5.81 -19.65 -20.57
C LYS A 100 -4.97 -20.51 -19.62
N ALA A 101 -3.93 -21.16 -20.13
CA ALA A 101 -3.07 -22.05 -19.35
C ALA A 101 -2.32 -21.29 -18.25
N GLN A 102 -1.67 -20.18 -18.59
CA GLN A 102 -0.97 -19.33 -17.60
C GLN A 102 -1.92 -18.75 -16.56
N PHE A 103 -3.12 -18.36 -16.97
CA PHE A 103 -4.15 -17.85 -16.08
C PHE A 103 -4.58 -18.91 -15.05
N LEU A 104 -4.87 -20.14 -15.51
CA LEU A 104 -5.25 -21.24 -14.63
C LEU A 104 -4.15 -21.59 -13.62
N GLU A 105 -2.90 -21.73 -14.09
CA GLU A 105 -1.75 -22.01 -13.24
C GLU A 105 -1.55 -20.89 -12.19
N PHE A 106 -1.62 -19.63 -12.63
CA PHE A 106 -1.41 -18.48 -11.77
C PHE A 106 -2.46 -18.35 -10.67
N ILE A 107 -3.75 -18.53 -11.01
CA ILE A 107 -4.84 -18.47 -10.04
C ILE A 107 -4.77 -19.63 -9.04
N GLN A 108 -4.38 -20.83 -9.47
CA GLN A 108 -4.19 -21.97 -8.56
C GLN A 108 -2.97 -21.83 -7.64
N GLY A 109 -1.91 -21.17 -8.10
CA GLY A 109 -0.65 -21.00 -7.37
C GLY A 109 -0.61 -19.91 -6.29
N GLY A 110 -1.77 -19.30 -5.97
CA GLY A 110 -1.87 -18.20 -4.99
C GLY A 110 -2.43 -16.90 -5.59
N GLY A 111 -2.53 -16.82 -6.91
CA GLY A 111 -3.23 -15.76 -7.61
C GLY A 111 -2.60 -14.38 -7.47
N GLY A 112 -3.43 -13.37 -7.73
CA GLY A 112 -3.03 -11.99 -7.91
C GLY A 112 -3.85 -11.36 -9.03
N PHE A 113 -3.28 -10.41 -9.75
CA PHE A 113 -3.94 -9.80 -10.91
C PHE A 113 -3.48 -10.43 -12.22
N ALA A 114 -4.40 -11.04 -12.96
CA ALA A 114 -4.13 -11.51 -14.31
C ALA A 114 -4.75 -10.58 -15.34
N TYR A 115 -3.91 -9.97 -16.17
CA TYR A 115 -4.35 -9.17 -17.30
C TYR A 115 -4.45 -10.07 -18.54
N GLY A 116 -5.60 -10.09 -19.17
CA GLY A 116 -5.83 -10.90 -20.37
C GLY A 116 -6.91 -10.31 -21.25
N GLY A 117 -6.88 -10.69 -22.53
CA GLY A 117 -7.90 -10.26 -23.48
C GLY A 117 -9.28 -10.79 -23.10
N PHE A 118 -10.31 -10.00 -23.32
CA PHE A 118 -11.70 -10.35 -23.06
C PHE A 118 -12.57 -10.10 -24.30
N CYS A 119 -13.38 -11.08 -24.67
CA CYS A 119 -14.26 -11.00 -25.84
C CYS A 119 -15.54 -10.19 -25.60
N GLY A 120 -15.85 -9.81 -24.35
CA GLY A 120 -17.09 -9.10 -24.01
C GLY A 120 -18.32 -9.99 -23.80
N GLN A 121 -18.19 -11.31 -23.95
CA GLN A 121 -19.32 -12.23 -23.83
C GLN A 121 -19.55 -12.65 -22.37
N GLY A 122 -20.79 -12.51 -21.90
CA GLY A 122 -21.17 -12.91 -20.54
C GLY A 122 -21.02 -14.42 -20.27
N SER A 123 -21.15 -15.27 -21.30
CA SER A 123 -20.87 -16.71 -21.17
C SER A 123 -19.41 -16.98 -20.80
N CYS A 124 -18.49 -16.26 -21.42
CA CYS A 124 -17.06 -16.41 -21.17
C CYS A 124 -16.69 -15.97 -19.74
N GLU A 125 -17.28 -14.88 -19.25
CA GLU A 125 -17.12 -14.45 -17.86
C GLU A 125 -17.70 -15.47 -16.87
N ALA A 126 -18.89 -16.03 -17.16
CA ALA A 126 -19.52 -17.05 -16.33
C ALA A 126 -18.70 -18.33 -16.24
N GLU A 127 -18.13 -18.80 -17.35
CA GLU A 127 -17.23 -19.96 -17.39
C GLU A 127 -15.95 -19.73 -16.58
N ILE A 128 -15.28 -18.58 -16.78
CA ILE A 128 -14.08 -18.22 -16.02
C ILE A 128 -14.39 -18.23 -14.52
N LYS A 129 -15.51 -17.63 -14.11
CA LYS A 129 -15.92 -17.61 -12.71
C LYS A 129 -16.20 -19.01 -12.17
N ALA A 130 -16.91 -19.84 -12.94
CA ALA A 130 -17.24 -21.21 -12.53
C ALA A 130 -15.98 -22.09 -12.37
N GLU A 131 -15.00 -21.94 -13.26
CA GLU A 131 -13.78 -22.75 -13.22
C GLU A 131 -12.72 -22.22 -12.24
N THR A 132 -12.68 -20.92 -11.96
CA THR A 132 -11.54 -20.30 -11.26
C THR A 132 -11.91 -19.43 -10.06
N ASN A 133 -13.20 -19.16 -9.83
CA ASN A 133 -13.71 -18.13 -8.91
C ASN A 133 -13.21 -16.70 -9.19
N ALA A 134 -12.46 -16.48 -10.28
CA ALA A 134 -12.00 -15.17 -10.65
C ALA A 134 -13.12 -14.38 -11.35
N THR A 135 -13.11 -13.06 -11.14
CA THR A 135 -14.03 -12.12 -11.78
C THR A 135 -13.25 -10.95 -12.37
N ILE A 136 -13.87 -10.24 -13.33
CA ILE A 136 -13.33 -8.96 -13.81
C ILE A 136 -13.33 -7.97 -12.65
N ARG A 137 -12.18 -7.37 -12.38
CA ARG A 137 -12.01 -6.32 -11.38
C ARG A 137 -12.16 -4.94 -12.00
N VAL A 138 -11.59 -4.76 -13.18
CA VAL A 138 -11.62 -3.52 -13.94
C VAL A 138 -11.26 -3.80 -15.40
N LEU A 139 -11.77 -2.96 -16.30
CA LEU A 139 -11.24 -2.76 -17.65
C LEU A 139 -10.31 -1.53 -17.57
N PRO A 140 -8.98 -1.72 -17.48
CA PRO A 140 -8.07 -0.63 -17.14
C PRO A 140 -7.97 0.41 -18.27
N ASP A 141 -7.69 1.64 -17.87
CA ASP A 141 -7.30 2.72 -18.78
C ASP A 141 -5.97 2.38 -19.50
N PRO A 142 -5.69 2.99 -20.66
CA PRO A 142 -4.54 2.63 -21.49
C PRO A 142 -3.19 2.62 -20.76
N GLU A 143 -2.97 3.52 -19.80
CA GLU A 143 -1.73 3.61 -19.02
C GLU A 143 -1.49 2.43 -18.05
N PHE A 144 -2.54 1.66 -17.73
CA PHE A 144 -2.45 0.50 -16.84
C PHE A 144 -2.54 -0.85 -17.57
N ARG A 145 -2.69 -0.83 -18.90
CA ARG A 145 -2.74 -2.02 -19.75
C ARG A 145 -1.36 -2.65 -19.94
N SER A 146 -1.36 -3.85 -20.52
CA SER A 146 -0.14 -4.43 -21.07
C SER A 146 0.41 -3.56 -22.19
N LYS A 147 1.75 -3.55 -22.34
CA LYS A 147 2.43 -2.82 -23.42
C LYS A 147 1.89 -3.19 -24.80
N GLU A 148 1.55 -4.46 -24.98
CA GLU A 148 0.86 -4.98 -26.16
C GLU A 148 -0.55 -5.39 -25.74
N VAL A 149 -1.55 -4.74 -26.34
CA VAL A 149 -2.96 -5.05 -26.04
C VAL A 149 -3.29 -6.44 -26.61
N PRO A 150 -3.83 -7.37 -25.79
CA PRO A 150 -4.22 -8.69 -26.27
C PRO A 150 -5.27 -8.60 -27.38
N LYS A 151 -4.99 -9.22 -28.53
CA LYS A 151 -5.89 -9.24 -29.70
C LYS A 151 -6.96 -10.34 -29.62
N THR A 152 -6.74 -11.35 -28.80
CA THR A 152 -7.64 -12.50 -28.62
C THR A 152 -8.01 -12.65 -27.15
N CYS A 153 -9.21 -13.15 -26.89
CA CYS A 153 -9.66 -13.47 -25.56
C CYS A 153 -8.79 -14.57 -24.96
N MET A 154 -8.34 -14.38 -23.72
CA MET A 154 -7.48 -15.34 -23.03
C MET A 154 -8.16 -16.70 -22.84
N TRP A 155 -9.50 -16.74 -22.86
CA TRP A 155 -10.28 -17.93 -22.54
C TRP A 155 -10.81 -18.67 -23.76
N CYS A 156 -11.61 -18.00 -24.61
CA CYS A 156 -12.25 -18.62 -25.77
C CYS A 156 -11.50 -18.42 -27.10
N GLY A 157 -10.44 -17.60 -27.12
CA GLY A 157 -9.65 -17.33 -28.33
C GLY A 157 -10.31 -16.39 -29.36
N ALA A 158 -11.58 -16.01 -29.18
CA ALA A 158 -12.27 -15.05 -30.05
C ALA A 158 -11.60 -13.66 -30.02
N PRO A 159 -11.87 -12.76 -30.99
CA PRO A 159 -11.34 -11.39 -30.97
C PRO A 159 -11.61 -10.68 -29.64
N SER A 160 -10.57 -10.05 -29.09
CA SER A 160 -10.63 -9.29 -27.85
C SER A 160 -11.20 -7.90 -28.11
N ILE A 161 -12.13 -7.45 -27.28
CA ILE A 161 -12.66 -6.08 -27.32
C ILE A 161 -12.00 -5.17 -26.27
N ALA A 162 -11.41 -5.77 -25.23
CA ALA A 162 -10.74 -5.07 -24.15
C ALA A 162 -9.70 -5.98 -23.48
N GLU A 163 -8.71 -5.39 -22.84
CA GLU A 163 -7.95 -6.08 -21.81
C GLU A 163 -8.70 -5.96 -20.48
N ALA A 164 -8.83 -7.06 -19.75
CA ALA A 164 -9.49 -7.11 -18.46
C ALA A 164 -8.52 -7.58 -17.39
N VAL A 165 -8.66 -7.05 -16.17
CA VAL A 165 -7.96 -7.53 -14.98
C VAL A 165 -8.84 -8.53 -14.25
N TRP A 166 -8.35 -9.75 -14.10
CA TRP A 166 -9.02 -10.84 -13.41
C TRP A 166 -8.33 -11.14 -12.09
N ALA A 167 -9.13 -11.38 -11.05
CA ALA A 167 -8.63 -11.86 -9.76
C ALA A 167 -9.73 -12.59 -8.99
N GLN A 168 -9.33 -13.46 -8.06
CA GLN A 168 -10.20 -13.92 -6.98
C GLN A 168 -10.40 -12.77 -5.99
N ALA A 169 -11.65 -12.45 -5.69
CA ALA A 169 -12.00 -11.39 -4.75
C ALA A 169 -12.21 -11.96 -3.33
N TYR A 170 -12.02 -11.11 -2.33
CA TYR A 170 -12.33 -11.39 -0.93
C TYR A 170 -13.83 -11.64 -0.70
#